data_AF-A0A2D7XR45-F1
#
_entry.id   AF-A0A2D7XR45-F1
#
_cell.length_a   1.000
_cell.length_b   1.000
_cell.length_c   1.000
_cell.angle_alpha   90.00
_cell.angle_beta   90.00
_cell.angle_gamma   90.00
#
_symmetry.space_group_name_H-M   'P 1'
#
loop_
_entity.id
_entity.type
_entity.pdbx_description
1 polymer ?
#
loop_
_entity_poly.entity_id
_entity_poly.type
_entity_poly.pdbx_seq_one_letter_code
_entity_poly.pdbx_strand_id
1 'polypeptide(L)'
;MILLLRLALVIAAAVLVAAIVWAFGAGHFLNEFGSVAAMPWGKVSLVDLYLGFALFAVVIALYEPLKLSIPLVIAMFLLGNVIAALWLAWRLPRLWIALRARGPAS
;
A
#
# COMPACT_ATOMS: atom_id res chain seq x y z
N MET A 1 -18.57 5.74 10.97
CA MET A 1 -18.12 5.43 9.60
C MET A 1 -16.60 5.52 9.42
N ILE A 2 -15.96 6.69 9.61
CA ILE A 2 -14.51 6.81 9.35
C ILE A 2 -13.63 5.90 10.21
N LEU A 3 -14.01 5.68 11.47
CA LEU A 3 -13.32 4.73 12.35
C LEU A 3 -13.34 3.30 11.80
N LEU A 4 -14.49 2.86 11.25
CA LEU A 4 -14.65 1.53 10.68
C LEU A 4 -13.72 1.34 9.47
N LEU A 5 -13.63 2.36 8.59
CA LEU A 5 -12.72 2.32 7.44
C LEU A 5 -11.25 2.24 7.88
N ARG A 6 -10.85 3.01 8.89
CA ARG A 6 -9.48 2.93 9.43
C ARG A 6 -9.19 1.56 10.01
N LEU A 7 -10.13 0.99 10.77
CA LEU A 7 -9.98 -0.34 11.35
C LEU A 7 -9.85 -1.40 10.26
N ALA A 8 -10.68 -1.34 9.22
CA ALA A 8 -10.60 -2.24 8.08
C ALA A 8 -9.24 -2.18 7.38
N LEU A 9 -8.69 -0.98 7.18
CA LEU A 9 -7.35 -0.79 6.59
C LEU A 9 -6.23 -1.36 7.48
N VAL A 10 -6.31 -1.15 8.80
CA VAL A 10 -5.34 -1.71 9.75
C VAL A 10 -5.42 -3.24 9.79
N ILE A 11 -6.63 -3.80 9.77
CA ILE A 11 -6.85 -5.25 9.70
C ILE A 11 -6.28 -5.81 8.39
N ALA A 12 -6.54 -5.16 7.25
CA ALA A 12 -6.00 -5.58 5.96
C ALA A 12 -4.47 -5.61 5.96
N ALA A 13 -3.84 -4.58 6.54
CA ALA A 13 -2.39 -4.54 6.72
C ALA A 13 -1.89 -5.69 7.62
N ALA A 14 -2.57 -5.94 8.74
CA ALA A 14 -2.20 -7.02 9.67
C ALA A 14 -2.34 -8.41 9.03
N VAL A 15 -3.41 -8.65 8.27
CA VAL A 15 -3.62 -9.91 7.53
C VAL A 15 -2.50 -10.12 6.51
N LEU A 16 -2.12 -9.07 5.77
CA LEU A 16 -1.03 -9.18 4.80
C LEU A 16 0.32 -9.43 5.48
N VAL A 17 0.60 -8.77 6.61
CA VAL A 17 1.81 -9.05 7.42
C VAL A 17 1.82 -10.52 7.88
N ALA A 18 0.70 -11.04 8.37
CA ALA A 18 0.60 -12.44 8.78
C ALA A 18 0.84 -13.40 7.61
N ALA A 19 0.30 -13.10 6.43
CA ALA A 19 0.53 -13.88 5.21
C ALA A 19 2.00 -13.85 4.77
N ILE A 20 2.67 -12.70 4.86
CA ILE A 20 4.10 -12.56 4.57
C ILE A 20 4.93 -13.41 5.54
N VAL A 21 4.66 -13.32 6.84
CA VAL A 21 5.37 -14.11 7.86
C VAL A 21 5.17 -15.61 7.63
N TRP A 22 3.93 -16.02 7.32
CA TRP A 22 3.64 -17.41 6.98
C TRP A 22 4.40 -17.88 5.73
N ALA A 23 4.42 -17.07 4.66
CA ALA A 23 5.12 -17.40 3.43
C ALA A 23 6.64 -17.54 3.63
N PHE A 24 7.25 -16.68 4.46
CA PHE A 24 8.66 -16.81 4.86
C PHE A 24 8.97 -18.10 5.61
N GLY A 25 8.00 -18.65 6.36
CA GLY A 25 8.16 -19.94 7.05
C GLY A 25 7.87 -21.16 6.17
N ALA A 26 7.06 -21.00 5.12
CA ALA A 26 6.60 -22.09 4.26
C ALA A 26 7.49 -22.32 3.03
N GLY A 27 8.27 -21.32 2.59
CA GLY A 27 8.96 -21.39 1.31
C GLY A 27 10.15 -20.44 1.16
N HIS A 28 10.77 -20.47 -0.03
CA HIS A 28 11.92 -19.64 -0.36
C HIS A 28 11.52 -18.54 -1.33
N PHE A 29 11.40 -17.31 -0.80
CA PHE A 29 10.93 -16.14 -1.54
C PHE A 29 11.57 -15.98 -2.92
N LEU A 30 12.90 -16.06 -3.03
CA LEU A 30 13.61 -15.81 -4.29
C LEU A 30 13.27 -16.85 -5.38
N ASN A 31 13.10 -18.12 -5.00
CA ASN A 31 12.80 -19.20 -5.95
C ASN A 31 11.34 -19.10 -6.44
N GLU A 32 10.42 -18.85 -5.53
CA GLU A 32 9.00 -18.68 -5.85
C GLU A 32 8.76 -17.41 -6.64
N PHE A 33 9.41 -16.30 -6.26
CA PHE A 33 9.35 -15.04 -6.99
C PHE A 33 9.90 -15.18 -8.41
N GLY A 34 11.03 -15.89 -8.59
CA GLY A 34 11.58 -16.20 -9.91
C GLY A 34 10.60 -17.01 -10.78
N SER A 35 9.91 -17.98 -10.17
CA SER A 35 8.88 -18.78 -10.85
C SER A 35 7.68 -17.92 -11.27
N VAL A 36 7.21 -17.03 -10.40
CA VAL A 36 6.16 -16.05 -10.73
C VAL A 36 6.60 -15.14 -11.88
N ALA A 37 7.82 -14.61 -11.83
CA ALA A 37 8.36 -13.74 -12.86
C ALA A 37 8.56 -14.45 -14.21
N ALA A 38 8.65 -15.78 -14.25
CA ALA A 38 8.72 -16.55 -15.50
C ALA A 38 7.35 -16.68 -16.19
N MET A 39 6.26 -16.71 -15.42
CA MET A 39 4.90 -16.86 -15.95
C MET A 39 4.41 -15.58 -16.63
N PRO A 40 3.72 -15.65 -17.80
CA PRO A 40 3.21 -14.47 -18.49
C PRO A 40 2.30 -13.59 -17.61
N TRP A 41 1.32 -14.21 -16.95
CA TRP A 41 0.44 -13.50 -16.01
C TRP A 41 1.15 -13.05 -14.75
N GLY A 42 2.18 -13.77 -14.30
CA GLY A 42 2.99 -13.33 -13.16
C GLY A 42 3.73 -12.02 -13.46
N LYS A 43 4.28 -11.87 -14.66
CA LYS A 43 4.86 -10.59 -15.12
C LYS A 43 3.82 -9.47 -15.16
N VAL A 44 2.63 -9.73 -15.73
CA VAL A 44 1.54 -8.74 -15.78
C VAL A 44 1.14 -8.30 -14.38
N SER A 45 0.94 -9.24 -13.45
CA SER A 45 0.59 -8.94 -12.06
C SER A 45 1.69 -8.16 -11.34
N LEU A 46 2.97 -8.46 -11.58
CA LEU A 46 4.08 -7.69 -11.02
C LEU A 46 4.10 -6.26 -11.56
N VAL A 47 3.91 -6.08 -12.87
CA VAL A 47 3.83 -4.74 -13.48
C VAL A 47 2.65 -3.96 -12.90
N ASP A 48 1.47 -4.57 -12.81
CA ASP A 48 0.28 -3.96 -12.21
C ASP A 48 0.52 -3.54 -10.75
N LEU A 49 1.11 -4.43 -9.95
CA LEU A 49 1.43 -4.19 -8.55
C LEU A 49 2.40 -3.01 -8.38
N TYR A 50 3.55 -3.03 -9.06
CA TYR A 50 4.57 -1.99 -8.91
C TYR A 50 4.15 -0.67 -9.55
N LEU A 51 3.35 -0.70 -10.62
CA LEU A 51 2.73 0.50 -11.18
C LEU A 51 1.75 1.12 -10.17
N GLY A 52 0.94 0.30 -9.51
CA GLY A 52 0.08 0.73 -8.41
C GLY A 52 0.86 1.40 -7.28
N PHE A 53 2.01 0.85 -6.90
CA PHE A 53 2.89 1.46 -5.89
C PHE A 53 3.45 2.81 -6.35
N ALA A 54 3.89 2.93 -7.61
CA ALA A 54 4.37 4.18 -8.16
C ALA A 54 3.28 5.26 -8.16
N LEU A 55 2.05 4.91 -8.58
CA LEU A 55 0.92 5.82 -8.56
C LEU A 55 0.56 6.27 -7.14
N PHE A 56 0.54 5.35 -6.17
CA PHE A 56 0.27 5.71 -4.77
C PHE A 56 1.43 6.51 -4.14
N ALA A 57 2.67 6.26 -4.57
CA ALA A 57 3.84 7.02 -4.12
C ALA A 57 3.74 8.50 -4.51
N VAL A 58 3.16 8.82 -5.68
CA VAL A 58 2.85 10.20 -6.06
C VAL A 58 1.88 10.84 -5.05
N VAL A 59 0.85 10.12 -4.62
CA VAL A 59 -0.10 10.62 -3.60
C VAL A 59 0.63 10.92 -2.28
N ILE A 60 1.48 10.01 -1.82
CA ILE A 60 2.27 10.22 -0.60
C ILE A 60 3.22 11.42 -0.77
N ALA A 61 3.91 11.53 -1.91
CA ALA A 61 4.86 12.59 -2.18
C ALA A 61 4.21 13.98 -2.27
N LEU A 62 2.99 14.06 -2.80
CA LEU A 62 2.21 15.30 -2.87
C LEU A 62 1.58 15.68 -1.53
N TYR A 63 1.22 14.69 -0.70
CA TYR A 63 0.54 14.92 0.57
C TYR A 63 1.52 15.17 1.73
N GLU A 64 2.68 14.52 1.74
CA GLU A 64 3.63 14.57 2.84
C GLU A 64 4.85 15.45 2.54
N PRO A 65 5.47 16.06 3.57
CA PRO A 65 6.76 16.71 3.39
C PRO A 65 7.84 15.71 2.96
N LEU A 66 8.85 16.19 2.22
CA LEU A 66 9.91 15.35 1.64
C LEU A 66 10.58 14.39 2.65
N LYS A 67 10.80 14.87 3.88
CA LYS A 67 11.43 14.09 4.96
C LYS A 67 10.62 12.85 5.37
N LEU A 68 9.31 12.86 5.16
CA LEU A 68 8.42 11.75 5.50
C LEU A 68 8.01 10.95 4.27
N SER A 69 7.83 11.59 3.11
CA SER A 69 7.48 10.88 1.88
C SER A 69 8.57 9.93 1.42
N ILE A 70 9.85 10.33 1.44
CA ILE A 70 10.96 9.47 1.02
C ILE A 70 10.97 8.11 1.75
N PRO A 71 11.04 8.05 3.09
CA PRO A 71 11.06 6.76 3.79
C PRO A 71 9.77 5.97 3.60
N LEU A 72 8.61 6.62 3.48
CA LEU A 72 7.33 5.94 3.23
C LEU A 72 7.27 5.31 1.84
N VAL A 73 7.74 6.01 0.81
CA VAL A 73 7.80 5.49 -0.56
C VAL A 73 8.77 4.31 -0.63
N ILE A 74 9.96 4.45 -0.06
CA ILE A 74 10.93 3.33 0.02
C ILE A 74 10.31 2.14 0.74
N ALA A 75 9.71 2.36 1.92
CA ALA A 75 9.05 1.30 2.67
C ALA A 75 7.92 0.63 1.86
N MET A 76 7.17 1.40 1.05
CA MET A 76 6.09 0.86 0.22
C MET A 76 6.61 -0.02 -0.92
N PHE A 77 7.75 0.28 -1.54
CA PHE A 77 8.33 -0.63 -2.54
C PHE A 77 8.89 -1.92 -1.93
N LEU A 78 9.17 -1.95 -0.62
CA LEU A 78 9.67 -3.12 0.10
C LEU A 78 8.53 -3.96 0.74
N LEU A 79 7.57 -3.29 1.38
CA LEU A 79 6.49 -3.91 2.17
C LEU A 79 5.13 -3.85 1.45
N GLY A 80 5.07 -3.22 0.28
CA GLY A 80 3.89 -3.15 -0.56
C GLY A 80 2.69 -2.50 0.11
N ASN A 81 1.54 -3.16 -0.07
CA ASN A 81 0.24 -2.66 0.39
C ASN A 81 0.11 -2.55 1.91
N VAL A 82 1.03 -3.12 2.71
CA VAL A 82 1.09 -2.88 4.15
C VAL A 82 1.26 -1.38 4.43
N ILE A 83 2.20 -0.73 3.74
CA ILE A 83 2.47 0.71 3.92
C ILE A 83 1.34 1.55 3.35
N ALA A 84 0.82 1.18 2.16
CA ALA A 84 -0.30 1.89 1.57
C ALA A 84 -1.53 1.91 2.50
N ALA A 85 -1.89 0.75 3.07
CA ALA A 85 -3.02 0.61 3.97
C ALA A 85 -2.82 1.38 5.29
N LEU A 86 -1.64 1.27 5.92
CA LEU A 86 -1.34 1.97 7.17
C LEU A 86 -1.28 3.49 6.97
N TRP A 87 -0.66 3.95 5.89
CA TRP A 87 -0.60 5.37 5.56
C TRP A 87 -2.00 5.93 5.32
N LEU A 88 -2.82 5.22 4.54
CA LEU A 88 -4.20 5.64 4.29
C LEU A 88 -5.00 5.66 5.59
N ALA A 89 -4.90 4.64 6.44
CA ALA A 89 -5.57 4.60 7.74
C ALA A 89 -5.16 5.77 8.66
N TRP A 90 -3.90 6.20 8.57
CA TRP A 90 -3.38 7.32 9.34
C TRP A 90 -3.88 8.67 8.82
N ARG A 91 -3.94 8.87 7.49
CA ARG A 91 -4.36 10.13 6.85
C ARG A 91 -5.85 10.28 6.60
N LEU A 92 -6.61 9.18 6.67
CA LEU A 92 -8.04 9.17 6.35
C LEU A 92 -8.86 10.26 7.06
N PRO A 93 -8.68 10.55 8.36
CA PRO A 93 -9.43 11.62 9.03
C PRO A 93 -9.25 12.99 8.38
N ARG A 94 -8.00 13.34 8.03
CA ARG A 94 -7.68 14.63 7.41
C ARG A 94 -8.18 14.71 5.97
N LEU A 95 -8.00 13.63 5.21
CA LEU A 95 -8.51 13.52 3.84
C LEU A 95 -10.03 13.66 3.81
N TRP A 96 -10.74 13.00 4.73
CA TRP A 96 -12.19 13.08 4.82
C TRP A 96 -12.72 14.49 5.09
N ILE A 97 -12.09 15.20 6.04
CA ILE A 97 -12.46 16.57 6.36
C ILE A 97 -12.23 17.47 5.13
N ALA A 98 -11.07 17.34 4.47
CA ALA A 98 -10.74 18.13 3.29
C ALA A 98 -11.70 17.88 2.12
N LEU A 99 -12.08 16.62 1.87
CA LEU A 99 -13.01 16.24 0.80
C LEU A 99 -14.44 16.73 1.08
N ARG A 100 -14.88 16.72 2.34
CA ARG A 100 -16.21 17.21 2.72
C ARG A 100 -16.31 18.73 2.77
N ALA A 101 -15.24 19.40 3.16
CA ALA A 101 -15.20 20.86 3.23
C ALA A 101 -15.36 21.52 1.85
N ARG A 102 -15.00 20.83 0.76
CA ARG A 102 -15.07 21.39 -0.60
C ARG A 102 -16.47 21.36 -1.24
N GLY A 103 -17.45 20.65 -0.66
CA GLY A 103 -18.77 20.45 -1.29
C GLY A 103 -18.67 19.82 -2.69
N PRO A 104 -19.76 19.29 -3.27
CA PRO A 104 -19.76 19.06 -4.72
C PRO A 104 -19.62 20.44 -5.40
N ALA A 105 -18.62 20.59 -6.27
CA ALA A 105 -18.50 21.79 -7.09
C ALA A 105 -19.81 21.95 -7.87
N SER A 106 -20.60 22.97 -7.53
CA SER A 106 -21.86 23.32 -8.18
C SER A 106 -21.63 23.79 -9.61
#